data_AF-A0A316D8Q5-F1
#
_entry.id   AF-A0A316D8Q5-F1
#
_cell.length_a   1.000
_cell.length_b   1.000
_cell.length_c   1.000
_cell.angle_alpha   90.00
_cell.angle_beta   90.00
_cell.angle_gamma   90.00
#
_symmetry.space_group_name_H-M   'P 1'
#
loop_
_entity.id
_entity.type
_entity.pdbx_description
1 polymer ?
#
loop_
_entity_poly.entity_id
_entity_poly.type
_entity_poly.pdbx_seq_one_letter_code
_entity_poly.pdbx_strand_id
1 'polypeptide(L)'
;MPPCCKFATNPMAERTTTRRETREQRAEMMRHNDFNAAVRAHIRERDGERCVLCGKPGREVHHILPRAKGGLGTADNGICLDNTCHHQAHRQLNVEKQLLRYRERHLLTYYGLTHPAQHVPIERIENLRALQEAGCVSLLPLRRTR
;
A
#
# COMPACT_ATOMS: atom_id res chain seq x y z
N MET A 1 49.25 -44.21 -14.86
CA MET A 1 48.80 -42.86 -14.46
C MET A 1 47.83 -42.36 -15.53
N PRO A 2 46.59 -41.97 -15.20
CA PRO A 2 45.57 -41.64 -16.19
C PRO A 2 45.72 -40.19 -16.70
N PRO A 3 45.23 -39.88 -17.91
CA PRO A 3 45.26 -38.52 -18.45
C PRO A 3 44.24 -37.62 -17.75
N CYS A 4 44.68 -36.41 -17.42
CA CYS A 4 43.91 -35.40 -16.70
C CYS A 4 42.71 -34.93 -17.54
N CYS A 5 41.49 -35.21 -17.05
CA CYS A 5 40.23 -34.82 -17.66
C CYS A 5 40.07 -33.29 -17.64
N LYS A 6 39.98 -32.66 -18.82
CA LYS A 6 39.64 -31.24 -18.96
C LYS A 6 38.14 -31.07 -18.73
N PHE A 7 37.74 -30.66 -17.53
CA PHE A 7 36.39 -30.17 -17.31
C PHE A 7 36.26 -28.74 -17.86
N ALA A 8 35.56 -28.60 -18.97
CA ALA A 8 35.06 -27.31 -19.43
C ALA A 8 33.87 -26.91 -18.56
N THR A 9 34.04 -25.93 -17.68
CA THR A 9 32.89 -25.24 -17.07
C THR A 9 32.42 -24.18 -18.06
N ASN A 10 31.27 -24.44 -18.66
CA ASN A 10 30.54 -23.47 -19.47
C ASN A 10 30.06 -22.35 -18.53
N PRO A 11 30.47 -21.07 -18.69
CA PRO A 11 29.93 -20.00 -17.87
C PRO A 11 28.46 -19.82 -18.25
N MET A 12 27.58 -19.94 -17.25
CA MET A 12 26.18 -19.55 -17.32
C MET A 12 26.12 -18.13 -17.89
N ALA A 13 25.65 -18.00 -19.13
CA ALA A 13 25.37 -16.70 -19.71
C ALA A 13 24.24 -16.06 -18.90
N GLU A 14 24.58 -15.17 -17.98
CA GLU A 14 23.63 -14.34 -17.25
C GLU A 14 22.86 -13.52 -18.28
N ARG A 15 21.59 -13.89 -18.50
CA ARG A 15 20.67 -13.16 -19.37
C ARG A 15 20.38 -11.80 -18.72
N THR A 16 21.14 -10.78 -19.11
CA THR A 16 20.89 -9.39 -18.70
C THR A 16 19.60 -8.91 -19.35
N THR A 17 18.59 -8.63 -18.54
CA THR A 17 17.27 -8.18 -19.02
C THR A 17 17.40 -6.85 -19.77
N THR A 18 16.69 -6.74 -20.88
CA THR A 18 16.72 -5.54 -21.72
C THR A 18 16.08 -4.34 -20.99
N ARG A 19 16.42 -3.11 -21.43
CA ARG A 19 15.79 -1.88 -20.94
C ARG A 19 14.27 -1.86 -21.13
N ARG A 20 13.75 -2.63 -22.10
CA ARG A 20 12.32 -2.76 -22.36
C ARG A 20 11.67 -3.73 -21.36
N GLU A 21 12.22 -4.92 -21.20
CA GLU A 21 11.73 -5.92 -20.23
C GLU A 21 11.74 -5.37 -18.80
N THR A 22 12.80 -4.65 -18.41
CA THR A 22 12.87 -4.00 -17.07
C THR A 22 11.80 -2.92 -16.87
N ARG A 23 11.41 -2.19 -17.92
CA ARG A 23 10.30 -1.21 -17.87
C ARG A 23 8.94 -1.90 -17.74
N GLU A 24 8.72 -2.97 -18.50
CA GLU A 24 7.48 -3.76 -18.47
C GLU A 24 7.29 -4.41 -17.10
N GLN A 25 8.34 -5.03 -16.56
CA GLN A 25 8.37 -5.58 -15.19
C GLN A 25 8.06 -4.52 -14.13
N ARG A 26 8.66 -3.33 -14.24
CA ARG A 26 8.38 -2.22 -13.30
C ARG A 26 6.94 -1.73 -13.41
N ALA A 27 6.40 -1.64 -14.63
CA ALA A 27 5.01 -1.25 -14.85
C ALA A 27 4.04 -2.28 -14.28
N GLU A 28 4.34 -3.57 -14.44
CA GLU A 28 3.57 -4.66 -13.85
C GLU A 28 3.56 -4.61 -12.33
N MET A 29 4.74 -4.45 -11.71
CA MET A 29 4.85 -4.26 -10.27
C MET A 29 4.06 -3.02 -9.79
N MET A 30 4.10 -1.91 -10.53
CA MET A 30 3.32 -0.71 -10.20
C MET A 30 1.80 -0.91 -10.30
N ARG A 31 1.33 -1.76 -11.22
CA ARG A 31 -0.08 -2.14 -11.32
C ARG A 31 -0.50 -3.05 -10.17
N HIS A 32 0.32 -4.04 -9.86
CA HIS A 32 0.07 -4.98 -8.76
C HIS A 32 -0.02 -4.27 -7.39
N ASN A 33 0.75 -3.20 -7.21
CA ASN A 33 0.75 -2.42 -5.97
C ASN A 33 -0.30 -1.29 -5.94
N ASP A 34 -1.18 -1.20 -6.94
CA ASP A 34 -2.30 -0.26 -6.91
C ASP A 34 -3.45 -0.80 -6.04
N PHE A 35 -4.29 0.11 -5.54
CA PHE A 35 -5.45 -0.28 -4.73
C PHE A 35 -6.55 -0.90 -5.61
N ASN A 36 -7.04 -2.08 -5.22
CA ASN A 36 -8.27 -2.63 -5.78
C ASN A 36 -9.50 -1.77 -5.38
N ALA A 37 -10.58 -1.82 -6.17
CA ALA A 37 -11.83 -1.11 -5.94
C ALA A 37 -12.43 -1.38 -4.55
N ALA A 38 -12.47 -2.63 -4.09
CA ALA A 38 -12.97 -2.98 -2.76
C ALA A 38 -12.13 -2.32 -1.63
N VAL A 39 -10.80 -2.32 -1.78
CA VAL A 39 -9.87 -1.67 -0.85
C VAL A 39 -10.07 -0.16 -0.84
N ARG A 40 -10.17 0.48 -2.02
CA ARG A 40 -10.45 1.93 -2.13
C ARG A 40 -11.74 2.31 -1.42
N ALA A 41 -12.80 1.56 -1.67
CA ALA A 41 -14.11 1.85 -1.10
C ALA A 41 -14.09 1.67 0.44
N HIS A 42 -13.43 0.62 0.96
CA HIS A 42 -13.25 0.44 2.40
C HIS A 42 -12.44 1.58 3.04
N ILE A 43 -11.35 2.02 2.40
CA ILE A 43 -10.55 3.14 2.92
C ILE A 43 -11.38 4.41 3.02
N ARG A 44 -12.15 4.75 1.97
CA ARG A 44 -12.96 5.98 2.00
C ARG A 44 -14.04 5.93 3.08
N GLU A 45 -14.66 4.77 3.26
CA GLU A 45 -15.66 4.52 4.31
C GLU A 45 -15.06 4.65 5.72
N ARG A 46 -13.93 3.97 5.97
CA ARG A 46 -13.17 4.08 7.23
C ARG A 46 -12.77 5.52 7.54
N ASP A 47 -12.38 6.27 6.53
CA ASP A 47 -11.96 7.67 6.67
C ASP A 47 -13.15 8.65 6.65
N GLY A 48 -14.38 8.14 6.53
CA GLY A 48 -15.62 8.92 6.56
C GLY A 48 -15.77 9.89 5.39
N GLU A 49 -15.28 9.51 4.20
CA GLU A 49 -15.29 10.33 2.97
C GLU A 49 -14.57 11.69 3.15
N ARG A 50 -13.61 11.77 4.08
CA ARG A 50 -12.91 13.01 4.45
C ARG A 50 -11.40 12.86 4.40
N CYS A 51 -10.73 13.97 4.07
CA CYS A 51 -9.28 14.09 4.13
C CYS A 51 -8.79 13.93 5.55
N VAL A 52 -8.03 12.87 5.85
CA VAL A 52 -7.58 12.56 7.21
C VAL A 52 -6.68 13.66 7.80
N LEU A 53 -5.94 14.38 6.96
CA LEU A 53 -5.09 15.48 7.42
C LEU A 53 -5.90 16.73 7.80
N CYS A 54 -6.88 17.15 7.00
CA CYS A 54 -7.46 18.50 7.13
C CYS A 54 -8.95 18.57 7.50
N GLY A 55 -9.79 17.56 7.21
CA GLY A 55 -11.25 17.64 7.53
C GLY A 55 -12.17 17.73 6.35
N LYS A 56 -11.64 18.27 5.26
CA LYS A 56 -12.40 18.58 4.06
C LYS A 56 -12.85 17.29 3.37
N PRO A 57 -13.87 17.35 2.50
CA PRO A 57 -14.27 16.20 1.69
C PRO A 57 -13.06 15.59 0.99
N GLY A 58 -12.89 14.28 1.15
CA GLY A 58 -11.82 13.53 0.51
C GLY A 58 -12.11 13.35 -0.97
N ARG A 59 -11.06 13.30 -1.79
CA ARG A 59 -11.18 13.10 -3.23
C ARG A 59 -10.53 11.81 -3.69
N GLU A 60 -9.32 11.54 -3.21
CA GLU A 60 -8.47 10.45 -3.70
C GLU A 60 -7.90 9.64 -2.54
N VAL A 61 -7.64 8.36 -2.81
CA VAL A 61 -6.93 7.46 -1.90
C VAL A 61 -5.44 7.51 -2.24
N HIS A 62 -4.63 7.84 -1.24
CA HIS A 62 -3.19 8.00 -1.33
C HIS A 62 -2.44 6.83 -0.69
N HIS A 63 -1.34 6.41 -1.30
CA HIS A 63 -0.39 5.47 -0.70
C HIS A 63 0.49 6.17 0.35
N ILE A 64 0.39 5.78 1.62
CA ILE A 64 1.20 6.32 2.72
C ILE A 64 2.69 6.02 2.50
N LEU A 65 3.03 4.75 2.26
CA LEU A 65 4.32 4.35 1.71
C LEU A 65 4.19 4.36 0.18
N PRO A 66 4.97 5.19 -0.54
CA PRO A 66 4.86 5.28 -1.99
C PRO A 66 5.14 3.94 -2.70
N ARG A 67 4.43 3.67 -3.80
CA ARG A 67 4.65 2.47 -4.65
C ARG A 67 6.10 2.32 -5.11
N ALA A 68 6.78 3.44 -5.40
CA ALA A 68 8.19 3.45 -5.80
C ALA A 68 9.14 2.96 -4.69
N LYS A 69 8.70 2.99 -3.42
CA LYS A 69 9.42 2.47 -2.25
C LYS A 69 8.86 1.12 -1.77
N GLY A 70 8.12 0.41 -2.63
CA GLY A 70 7.55 -0.90 -2.30
C GLY A 70 6.20 -0.85 -1.57
N GLY A 71 5.55 0.31 -1.48
CA GLY A 71 4.23 0.42 -0.87
C GLY A 71 3.16 -0.36 -1.61
N LEU A 72 2.44 -1.22 -0.88
CA LEU A 72 1.38 -2.07 -1.41
C LEU A 72 0.03 -1.37 -1.45
N GLY A 73 -0.88 -1.88 -2.29
CA GLY A 73 -2.26 -1.41 -2.40
C GLY A 73 -3.19 -1.98 -1.31
N THR A 74 -2.71 -2.06 -0.06
CA THR A 74 -3.46 -2.61 1.08
C THR A 74 -4.10 -1.51 1.93
N ALA A 75 -5.14 -1.87 2.70
CA ALA A 75 -5.93 -0.89 3.44
C ALA A 75 -5.13 -0.14 4.53
N ASP A 76 -4.14 -0.78 5.16
CA ASP A 76 -3.23 -0.15 6.13
C ASP A 76 -2.26 0.85 5.50
N ASN A 77 -2.06 0.80 4.18
CA ASN A 77 -1.18 1.69 3.44
C ASN A 77 -1.95 2.76 2.65
N GLY A 78 -3.27 2.79 2.74
CA GLY A 78 -4.12 3.73 2.00
C GLY A 78 -4.82 4.72 2.92
N ILE A 79 -4.95 5.97 2.47
CA ILE A 79 -5.61 7.04 3.22
C ILE A 79 -6.36 8.01 2.29
N CYS A 80 -7.53 8.47 2.70
CA CYS A 80 -8.33 9.43 1.96
C CYS A 80 -7.82 10.86 2.17
N LEU A 81 -7.51 11.59 1.09
CA LEU A 81 -7.03 12.97 1.11
C LEU A 81 -7.83 13.87 0.16
N ASP A 82 -7.85 15.17 0.45
CA ASP A 82 -8.30 16.19 -0.50
C ASP A 82 -7.17 16.51 -1.49
N ASN A 83 -7.47 17.25 -2.57
CA ASN A 83 -6.48 17.54 -3.62
C ASN A 83 -5.24 18.27 -3.06
N THR A 84 -5.45 19.24 -2.17
CA THR A 84 -4.37 20.06 -1.62
C THR A 84 -3.42 19.22 -0.77
N CYS A 85 -3.94 18.45 0.18
CA CYS A 85 -3.14 17.56 1.01
C CYS A 85 -2.53 16.43 0.20
N HIS A 86 -3.22 15.91 -0.83
CA HIS A 86 -2.70 14.91 -1.74
C HIS A 86 -1.44 15.40 -2.48
N HIS A 87 -1.50 16.61 -3.04
CA HIS A 87 -0.34 17.23 -3.68
C HIS A 87 0.79 17.51 -2.69
N GLN A 88 0.49 17.94 -1.47
CA GLN A 88 1.50 18.16 -0.43
C GLN A 88 2.19 16.85 -0.03
N ALA A 89 1.43 15.76 0.11
CA ALA A 89 1.98 14.45 0.45
C ALA A 89 3.00 13.94 -0.58
N HIS A 90 2.81 14.25 -1.87
CA HIS A 90 3.79 13.93 -2.91
C HIS A 90 5.04 14.83 -2.92
N ARG A 91 4.95 16.07 -2.41
CA ARG A 91 6.00 17.09 -2.59
C ARG A 91 6.77 17.44 -1.31
N GLN A 92 6.17 17.21 -0.14
CA GLN A 92 6.70 17.69 1.12
C GLN A 92 7.02 16.53 2.07
N LEU A 93 8.30 16.38 2.42
CA LEU A 93 8.79 15.28 3.26
C LEU A 93 8.19 15.26 4.67
N ASN A 94 7.84 16.42 5.23
CA ASN A 94 7.16 16.51 6.53
C ASN A 94 5.76 15.90 6.47
N VAL A 95 5.03 16.09 5.38
CA VAL A 95 3.69 15.51 5.19
C VAL A 95 3.79 13.99 4.98
N GLU A 96 4.75 13.51 4.19
CA GLU A 96 5.04 12.07 4.06
C GLU A 96 5.30 11.43 5.44
N LYS A 97 6.17 12.04 6.25
CA LYS A 97 6.46 11.58 7.62
C LYS A 97 5.23 11.64 8.53
N GLN A 98 4.36 12.63 8.37
CA GLN A 98 3.12 12.73 9.12
C GLN A 98 2.18 11.56 8.82
N LEU A 99 2.07 11.16 7.55
CA LEU A 99 1.27 10.02 7.13
C LEU A 99 1.83 8.69 7.65
N LEU A 100 3.14 8.50 7.61
CA LEU A 100 3.80 7.31 8.20
C LEU A 100 3.49 7.19 9.70
N ARG A 101 3.62 8.31 10.44
CA ARG A 101 3.25 8.37 11.87
C ARG A 101 1.76 8.13 12.10
N TYR A 102 0.90 8.50 11.16
CA TYR A 102 -0.53 8.23 11.24
C TYR A 102 -0.80 6.72 11.07
N ARG A 103 -0.16 6.08 10.08
CA ARG A 103 -0.24 4.62 9.88
C ARG A 103 0.15 3.86 11.13
N GLU A 104 1.31 4.17 11.70
CA GLU A 104 1.84 3.46 12.86
C GLU A 104 0.96 3.63 14.10
N ARG A 105 0.45 4.84 14.37
CA ARG A 105 -0.33 5.11 15.58
C ARG A 105 -1.78 4.65 15.50
N HIS A 106 -2.40 4.75 14.31
CA HIS A 106 -3.84 4.57 14.17
C HIS A 106 -4.20 3.35 13.31
N LEU A 107 -3.59 3.19 12.14
CA LEU A 107 -4.01 2.14 11.21
C LEU A 107 -3.55 0.76 11.64
N LEU A 108 -2.31 0.62 12.13
CA LEU A 108 -1.83 -0.68 12.62
C LEU A 108 -2.73 -1.17 13.77
N THR A 109 -2.97 -0.33 14.77
CA THR A 109 -3.88 -0.64 15.89
C THR A 109 -5.30 -0.95 15.42
N TYR A 110 -5.86 -0.14 14.51
CA TYR A 110 -7.22 -0.34 13.97
C TYR A 110 -7.38 -1.70 13.30
N TYR A 111 -6.36 -2.15 12.56
CA TYR A 111 -6.35 -3.46 11.93
C TYR A 111 -5.75 -4.56 12.82
N GLY A 112 -5.39 -4.30 14.07
CA GLY A 112 -4.75 -5.27 14.96
C GLY A 112 -3.41 -5.81 14.43
N LEU A 113 -2.68 -5.00 13.67
CA LEU A 113 -1.34 -5.31 13.18
C LEU A 113 -0.31 -4.93 14.24
N THR A 114 0.65 -5.82 14.51
CA THR A 114 1.67 -5.61 15.54
C THR A 114 3.01 -5.14 14.98
N HIS A 115 3.24 -5.30 13.67
CA HIS A 115 4.51 -4.99 13.03
C HIS A 115 4.32 -4.19 11.72
N PRO A 116 5.16 -3.18 11.42
CA PRO A 116 5.00 -2.33 10.22
C PRO A 116 5.09 -3.05 8.86
N ALA A 117 5.72 -4.23 8.84
CA ALA A 117 5.84 -5.09 7.66
C ALA A 117 4.60 -5.99 7.43
N GLN A 118 3.65 -6.00 8.37
CA GLN A 118 2.36 -6.66 8.17
C GLN A 118 1.44 -5.75 7.35
N HIS A 119 0.58 -6.39 6.58
CA HIS A 119 -0.38 -5.73 5.71
C HIS A 119 -1.75 -6.37 5.86
N VAL A 120 -2.79 -5.61 5.61
CA VAL A 120 -4.15 -6.13 5.63
C VAL A 120 -4.40 -6.88 4.33
N PRO A 121 -4.65 -8.20 4.36
CA PRO A 121 -4.93 -8.96 3.17
C PRO A 121 -6.31 -8.61 2.62
N ILE A 122 -6.50 -8.75 1.30
CA ILE A 122 -7.71 -8.28 0.61
C ILE A 122 -8.94 -9.04 1.10
N GLU A 123 -8.83 -10.35 1.31
CA GLU A 123 -9.90 -11.20 1.81
C GLU A 123 -10.43 -10.74 3.18
N ARG A 124 -9.58 -10.12 4.01
CA ARG A 124 -10.02 -9.58 5.31
C ARG A 124 -10.94 -8.37 5.13
N ILE A 125 -10.72 -7.56 4.08
CA ILE A 125 -11.56 -6.40 3.79
C ILE A 125 -12.94 -6.83 3.30
N GLU A 126 -13.00 -7.83 2.42
CA GLU A 126 -14.26 -8.37 1.92
C GLU A 126 -15.11 -8.96 3.05
N ASN A 127 -14.47 -9.72 3.96
CA ASN A 127 -15.12 -10.24 5.15
C ASN A 127 -15.62 -9.13 6.09
N LEU A 128 -14.82 -8.08 6.34
CA LEU A 128 -15.25 -6.94 7.17
C LEU A 128 -16.46 -6.23 6.59
N ARG A 129 -16.52 -6.07 5.26
CA ARG A 129 -17.67 -5.49 4.57
C ARG A 129 -18.91 -6.36 4.70
N ALA A 130 -18.79 -7.66 4.45
CA ALA A 130 -19.91 -8.60 4.61
C ALA A 130 -20.47 -8.59 6.04
N LEU A 131 -19.60 -8.54 7.05
CA LEU A 131 -20.00 -8.43 8.45
C LEU A 131 -20.70 -7.10 8.77
N GLN A 132 -20.29 -6.01 8.13
CA GLN A 132 -20.91 -4.70 8.30
C GLN A 132 -22.29 -4.63 7.63
N GLU A 133 -22.44 -5.21 6.43
CA GLU A 133 -23.73 -5.35 5.74
C GLU A 133 -24.70 -6.24 6.53
N ALA A 134 -24.20 -7.29 7.17
CA ALA A 134 -24.96 -8.14 8.09
C ALA A 134 -25.25 -7.47 9.45
N GLY A 135 -24.75 -6.24 9.69
CA GLY A 135 -24.94 -5.50 10.94
C GLY A 135 -24.16 -6.05 12.14
N CYS A 136 -23.23 -6.99 11.93
CA CYS A 136 -22.46 -7.64 12.99
C CYS A 136 -21.32 -6.76 13.53
N VAL A 137 -20.84 -5.79 12.74
CA VAL A 137 -19.75 -4.87 13.12
C VAL A 137 -20.11 -3.46 12.68
N SER A 138 -19.94 -2.46 13.57
CA SER A 138 -19.96 -1.06 13.15
C SER A 138 -18.53 -0.56 12.94
N LEU A 139 -18.12 -0.32 11.69
CA LEU A 139 -16.90 0.43 11.40
C LEU A 139 -17.22 1.92 11.53
N LEU A 140 -17.19 2.44 12.75
CA LEU A 140 -17.22 3.89 12.94
C LEU A 140 -15.97 4.48 12.29
N PRO A 141 -16.09 5.62 11.58
CA PRO A 141 -14.95 6.30 11.01
C PRO A 141 -13.91 6.56 12.09
N LEU A 142 -12.62 6.48 11.74
CA LEU A 142 -11.55 6.79 12.68
C LEU A 142 -11.76 8.21 13.23
N ARG A 143 -12.24 8.29 14.48
CA ARG A 143 -12.52 9.56 15.15
C ARG A 143 -11.21 10.32 15.24
N ARG A 144 -11.20 11.55 14.75
CA ARG A 144 -10.02 12.40 14.78
C ARG A 144 -9.63 12.68 16.21
N THR A 145 -8.38 12.40 16.55
CA THR A 145 -7.70 13.12 17.62
C THR A 145 -7.58 14.56 17.15
N ARG A 146 -8.34 15.47 17.78
CA ARG A 146 -8.13 16.91 17.64
C ARG A 146 -6.77 17.30 18.21
#